data_AF-A0A933CFF2-F1
#
_entry.id   AF-A0A933CFF2-F1
#
_cell.length_a   1.000
_cell.length_b   1.000
_cell.length_c   1.000
_cell.angle_alpha   90.00
_cell.angle_beta   90.00
_cell.angle_gamma   90.00
#
_symmetry.space_group_name_H-M   'P 1'
#
loop_
_entity.id
_entity.type
_entity.pdbx_description
1 polymer ?
#
loop_
_entity_poly.entity_id
_entity_poly.type
_entity_poly.pdbx_seq_one_letter_code
_entity_poly.pdbx_strand_id
1 'polypeptide(L)'
;MIDLATTLLAACLATAGAQTLETVHAGAAASFGELSGLRAGALRSPQRPRAAIQPQSALLGLLRDADPAIRARAARSLRAYVSDFAVEGALLRTLADGAEDASVRREAARSLAPAGGRWNVQRALLDAARGVREPALKALCWKALYLAGQAGFSIRRALLDALDSGPAEERAAAAWALGASSADSQARTALIATAKDRGAPEPLRLEAARSLAGAVSLWDARDALVALAKDARSLETLRAEAALALVGALGDWSVQALLEELARRDASLAVRQAATRALGGWTLELALHFHLSQHGGRPLDPLALE
;
A
#
# COMPACT_ATOMS: atom_id res chain seq x y z
N MET A 1 -23.57 -10.16 -44.19
CA MET A 1 -24.78 -9.53 -43.63
C MET A 1 -24.52 -9.34 -42.15
N ILE A 2 -23.92 -8.19 -41.81
CA ILE A 2 -24.53 -7.15 -40.97
C ILE A 2 -24.84 -7.75 -39.60
N ASP A 3 -24.02 -7.52 -38.59
CA ASP A 3 -24.20 -6.25 -37.88
C ASP A 3 -22.91 -5.51 -37.49
N LEU A 4 -22.78 -4.33 -38.11
CA LEU A 4 -21.74 -3.31 -37.93
C LEU A 4 -22.36 -2.08 -37.22
N ALA A 5 -23.56 -2.21 -36.64
CA ALA A 5 -24.33 -1.08 -36.11
C ALA A 5 -24.05 -0.72 -34.64
N THR A 6 -23.32 -1.54 -33.88
CA THR A 6 -23.02 -1.23 -32.46
C THR A 6 -21.78 -0.36 -32.28
N THR A 7 -20.93 -0.22 -33.31
CA THR A 7 -19.66 0.53 -33.24
C THR A 7 -19.79 1.99 -33.72
N LEU A 8 -20.95 2.42 -34.21
CA LEU A 8 -21.20 3.79 -34.69
C LEU A 8 -21.98 4.69 -33.71
N LEU A 9 -22.51 4.15 -32.61
CA LEU A 9 -23.20 4.95 -31.60
C LEU A 9 -22.28 5.61 -30.55
N ALA A 10 -20.99 5.26 -30.52
CA ALA A 10 -20.01 5.81 -29.57
C ALA A 10 -19.20 7.00 -30.12
N ALA A 11 -19.39 7.40 -31.38
CA ALA A 11 -18.61 8.46 -32.04
C ALA A 11 -19.40 9.75 -32.38
N CYS A 12 -20.71 9.83 -32.09
CA CYS A 12 -21.54 10.99 -32.42
C CYS A 12 -21.99 11.85 -31.22
N LEU A 13 -21.55 11.57 -30.00
CA LEU A 13 -21.89 12.38 -28.80
C LEU A 13 -20.74 13.25 -28.27
N ALA A 14 -19.59 13.29 -28.96
CA ALA A 14 -18.42 14.07 -28.54
C ALA A 14 -18.20 15.38 -29.34
N THR A 15 -19.09 15.75 -30.27
CA THR A 15 -18.87 16.87 -31.21
C THR A 15 -20.11 17.74 -31.44
N ALA A 16 -20.99 17.90 -30.44
CA ALA A 16 -22.20 18.74 -30.55
C ALA A 16 -22.40 19.71 -29.36
N GLY A 17 -21.33 20.04 -28.63
CA GLY A 17 -21.39 20.94 -27.45
C GLY A 17 -20.66 22.27 -27.60
N ALA A 18 -20.06 22.54 -28.75
CA ALA A 18 -19.30 23.76 -28.97
C ALA A 18 -19.63 24.34 -30.33
N GLN A 19 -20.04 25.61 -30.30
CA GLN A 19 -20.21 26.55 -31.41
C GLN A 19 -21.64 26.74 -31.93
N THR A 20 -22.00 28.03 -31.99
CA THR A 20 -23.14 28.66 -32.66
C THR A 20 -24.47 28.73 -31.88
N LEU A 21 -24.75 29.89 -31.29
CA LEU A 21 -25.69 30.86 -31.88
C LEU A 21 -25.77 32.12 -31.01
N GLU A 22 -24.84 33.02 -31.28
CA GLU A 22 -25.05 34.45 -31.14
C GLU A 22 -26.12 34.90 -32.16
N THR A 23 -27.03 35.76 -31.68
CA THR A 23 -27.85 36.72 -32.43
C THR A 23 -28.99 36.19 -33.33
N VAL A 24 -30.24 36.61 -33.05
CA VAL A 24 -30.99 37.66 -33.79
C VAL A 24 -32.43 37.77 -33.21
N HIS A 25 -32.98 39.01 -33.25
CA HIS A 25 -34.31 39.52 -32.85
C HIS A 25 -34.48 39.86 -31.36
N ALA A 26 -34.39 41.11 -30.87
CA ALA A 26 -34.77 42.44 -31.40
C ALA A 26 -36.26 42.55 -31.79
N GLY A 27 -37.08 43.12 -30.90
CA GLY A 27 -38.49 43.45 -31.17
C GLY A 27 -39.30 43.95 -29.96
N ALA A 28 -39.18 45.25 -29.66
CA ALA A 28 -40.23 46.17 -29.16
C ALA A 28 -40.76 46.09 -27.70
N ALA A 29 -40.29 47.04 -26.87
CA ALA A 29 -41.08 48.08 -26.15
C ALA A 29 -40.08 48.90 -25.29
N ALA A 30 -39.58 50.07 -25.72
CA ALA A 30 -40.17 51.40 -25.45
C ALA A 30 -40.77 51.51 -24.03
N SER A 31 -40.43 52.45 -23.13
CA SER A 31 -39.70 53.72 -23.20
C SER A 31 -39.75 54.34 -21.78
N PHE A 32 -38.97 55.40 -21.55
CA PHE A 32 -38.82 56.22 -20.32
C PHE A 32 -37.80 55.66 -19.31
N GLY A 33 -36.70 56.31 -18.99
CA GLY A 33 -36.24 57.66 -19.29
C GLY A 33 -35.17 58.02 -18.27
N GLU A 34 -34.04 58.53 -18.76
CA GLU A 34 -33.14 59.48 -18.07
C GLU A 34 -32.54 59.07 -16.71
N LEU A 35 -31.22 58.80 -16.71
CA LEU A 35 -30.19 59.56 -15.96
C LEU A 35 -28.86 58.79 -15.99
N SER A 36 -28.17 58.89 -17.13
CA SER A 36 -26.73 58.60 -17.20
C SER A 36 -25.96 59.83 -16.75
N GLY A 37 -25.25 59.76 -15.64
CA GLY A 37 -24.44 60.90 -15.16
C GLY A 37 -23.59 60.62 -13.93
N LEU A 38 -22.45 59.95 -14.13
CA LEU A 38 -21.16 60.25 -13.49
C LEU A 38 -21.07 60.20 -11.94
N ARG A 39 -20.46 59.11 -11.42
CA ARG A 39 -19.22 59.08 -10.61
C ARG A 39 -19.17 57.84 -9.71
N ALA A 40 -18.28 56.91 -10.05
CA ALA A 40 -17.63 56.04 -9.06
C ALA A 40 -16.31 55.54 -9.66
N GLY A 41 -15.34 56.46 -9.76
CA GLY A 41 -13.94 56.09 -9.72
C GLY A 41 -13.58 55.63 -8.30
N ALA A 42 -12.54 54.80 -8.21
CA ALA A 42 -11.95 54.20 -7.01
C ALA A 42 -12.68 52.97 -6.47
N LEU A 43 -12.23 51.80 -6.93
CA LEU A 43 -11.87 50.61 -6.14
C LEU A 43 -11.43 49.49 -7.11
N ARG A 44 -10.29 49.69 -7.78
CA ARG A 44 -9.54 48.57 -8.39
C ARG A 44 -8.21 48.47 -7.66
N SER A 45 -8.23 47.78 -6.53
CA SER A 45 -7.01 47.20 -5.98
C SER A 45 -6.47 46.22 -7.03
N PRO A 46 -5.19 46.28 -7.43
CA PRO A 46 -4.62 45.23 -8.24
C PRO A 46 -4.51 43.99 -7.35
N GLN A 47 -5.40 43.01 -7.56
CA GLN A 47 -5.12 41.66 -7.08
C GLN A 47 -3.84 41.20 -7.79
N ARG A 48 -2.70 41.28 -7.11
CA ARG A 48 -1.53 40.49 -7.50
C ARG A 48 -2.02 39.04 -7.60
N PRO A 49 -1.73 38.31 -8.69
CA PRO A 49 -2.01 36.89 -8.72
C PRO A 49 -1.27 36.27 -7.54
N ARG A 50 -2.00 35.74 -6.56
CA ARG A 50 -1.40 34.88 -5.53
C ARG A 50 -0.75 33.75 -6.33
N ALA A 51 0.58 33.75 -6.39
CA ALA A 51 1.31 32.61 -6.90
C ALA A 51 0.72 31.38 -6.21
N ALA A 52 0.24 30.41 -6.99
CA ALA A 52 -0.32 29.19 -6.45
C ALA A 52 0.80 28.52 -5.64
N ILE A 53 0.76 28.66 -4.31
CA ILE A 53 1.70 27.98 -3.43
C ILE A 53 1.43 26.50 -3.65
N GLN A 54 2.38 25.82 -4.27
CA GLN A 54 2.27 24.38 -4.46
C GLN A 54 2.20 23.74 -3.07
N PRO A 55 1.20 22.88 -2.78
CA PRO A 55 1.00 22.31 -1.44
C PRO A 55 2.26 21.64 -0.90
N GLN A 56 3.01 20.95 -1.77
CA GLN A 56 4.27 20.30 -1.43
C GLN A 56 5.36 21.29 -1.00
N SER A 57 5.40 22.52 -1.52
CA SER A 57 6.38 23.53 -1.11
C SER A 57 6.13 24.01 0.30
N ALA A 58 4.87 24.18 0.70
CA ALA A 58 4.51 24.53 2.07
C ALA A 58 4.87 23.39 3.04
N LEU A 59 4.55 22.14 2.67
CA LEU A 59 4.89 20.96 3.45
C LEU A 59 6.41 20.77 3.60
N LEU A 60 7.19 21.04 2.54
CA LEU A 60 8.66 21.05 2.61
C LEU A 60 9.19 22.10 3.59
N GLY A 61 8.53 23.25 3.72
CA GLY A 61 8.85 24.25 4.73
C GLY A 61 8.61 23.73 6.15
N LEU A 62 7.52 22.99 6.37
CA LEU A 62 7.16 22.41 7.67
C LEU A 62 8.10 21.28 8.12
N LEU A 63 8.92 20.70 7.24
CA LEU A 63 10.00 19.79 7.65
C LEU A 63 11.11 20.49 8.45
N ARG A 64 11.07 21.82 8.58
CA ARG A 64 12.01 22.60 9.42
C ARG A 64 11.34 23.21 10.64
N ASP A 65 10.10 22.85 10.92
CA ASP A 65 9.39 23.33 12.11
C ASP A 65 10.14 22.91 13.39
N ALA A 66 10.04 23.71 14.44
CA ALA A 66 10.67 23.39 15.72
C ALA A 66 10.04 22.16 16.38
N ASP A 67 8.73 21.95 16.21
CA ASP A 67 8.00 20.83 16.78
C ASP A 67 8.17 19.54 15.93
N PRO A 68 8.75 18.47 16.49
CA PRO A 68 8.86 17.19 15.80
C PRO A 68 7.51 16.61 15.35
N ALA A 69 6.43 16.88 16.08
CA ALA A 69 5.10 16.40 15.70
C ALA A 69 4.58 17.09 14.43
N ILE A 70 4.94 18.36 14.20
CA ILE A 70 4.63 19.07 12.95
C ILE A 70 5.48 18.51 11.82
N ARG A 71 6.79 18.32 12.05
CA ARG A 71 7.70 17.71 11.05
C ARG A 71 7.25 16.32 10.64
N ALA A 72 6.83 15.48 11.58
CA ALA A 72 6.33 14.12 11.31
C ALA A 72 5.05 14.13 10.46
N ARG A 73 4.08 15.01 10.79
CA ARG A 73 2.86 15.18 9.99
C ARG A 73 3.17 15.72 8.59
N ALA A 74 4.13 16.62 8.47
CA ALA A 74 4.59 17.11 7.18
C ALA A 74 5.22 15.99 6.35
N ALA A 75 6.14 15.21 6.93
CA ALA A 75 6.75 14.05 6.27
C ALA A 75 5.69 13.06 5.78
N ARG A 76 4.71 12.71 6.63
CA ARG A 76 3.57 11.86 6.26
C ARG A 76 2.77 12.42 5.09
N SER A 77 2.45 13.70 5.14
CA SER A 77 1.64 14.37 4.11
C SER A 77 2.37 14.46 2.76
N LEU A 78 3.70 14.55 2.81
CA LEU A 78 4.56 14.55 1.62
C LEU A 78 4.56 13.22 0.87
N ARG A 79 4.07 12.12 1.47
CA ARG A 79 3.93 10.81 0.80
C ARG A 79 3.17 10.89 -0.53
N ALA A 80 2.11 11.70 -0.59
CA ALA A 80 1.32 11.89 -1.81
C ALA A 80 2.11 12.54 -2.96
N TYR A 81 3.25 13.14 -2.65
CA TYR A 81 4.10 13.89 -3.57
C TYR A 81 5.49 13.26 -3.73
N VAL A 82 5.72 12.03 -3.26
CA VAL A 82 7.05 11.39 -3.29
C VAL A 82 7.63 11.22 -4.70
N SER A 83 6.81 11.30 -5.75
CA SER A 83 7.28 11.32 -7.13
C SER A 83 8.09 12.57 -7.49
N ASP A 84 7.90 13.68 -6.76
CA ASP A 84 8.64 14.93 -6.90
C ASP A 84 10.06 14.78 -6.30
N PHE A 85 11.08 15.13 -7.08
CA PHE A 85 12.48 14.97 -6.68
C PHE A 85 12.89 15.82 -5.46
N ALA A 86 12.29 17.00 -5.29
CA ALA A 86 12.58 17.83 -4.12
C ALA A 86 11.97 17.22 -2.85
N VAL A 87 10.77 16.65 -2.96
CA VAL A 87 10.11 15.91 -1.88
C VAL A 87 10.88 14.65 -1.52
N GLU A 88 11.19 13.80 -2.51
CA GLU A 88 11.98 12.60 -2.31
C GLU A 88 13.33 12.93 -1.66
N GLY A 89 14.06 13.91 -2.20
CA GLY A 89 15.34 14.34 -1.66
C GLY A 89 15.25 14.86 -0.23
N ALA A 90 14.17 15.54 0.14
CA ALA A 90 13.95 16.00 1.52
C ALA A 90 13.69 14.83 2.47
N LEU A 91 12.81 13.90 2.10
CA LEU A 91 12.51 12.72 2.90
C LEU A 91 13.74 11.80 3.06
N LEU A 92 14.57 11.66 2.02
CA LEU A 92 15.83 10.91 2.09
C LEU A 92 16.80 11.55 3.10
N ARG A 93 16.94 12.88 3.09
CA ARG A 93 17.76 13.59 4.09
C ARG A 93 17.21 13.41 5.49
N THR A 94 15.90 13.54 5.68
CA THR A 94 15.24 13.33 6.97
C THR A 94 15.46 11.91 7.50
N LEU A 95 15.37 10.88 6.65
CA LEU A 95 15.64 9.49 7.04
C LEU A 95 17.11 9.30 7.49
N ALA A 96 18.05 9.89 6.75
CA ALA A 96 19.48 9.77 6.99
C ALA A 96 19.99 10.60 8.18
N ASP A 97 19.23 11.61 8.63
CA ASP A 97 19.61 12.46 9.76
C ASP A 97 19.47 11.69 11.08
N GLY A 98 20.60 11.29 11.66
CA GLY A 98 20.64 10.57 12.93
C GLY A 98 20.36 11.45 14.16
N ALA A 99 20.34 12.77 14.02
CA ALA A 99 19.96 13.71 15.08
C ALA A 99 18.47 14.08 15.04
N GLU A 100 17.78 13.74 13.97
CA GLU A 100 16.34 13.97 13.82
C GLU A 100 15.54 13.03 14.73
N ASP A 101 14.36 13.51 15.15
CA ASP A 101 13.43 12.76 15.98
C ASP A 101 12.98 11.45 15.30
N ALA A 102 13.01 10.36 16.06
CA ALA A 102 12.68 9.02 15.59
C ALA A 102 11.28 8.92 14.95
N SER A 103 10.30 9.70 15.41
CA SER A 103 8.97 9.72 14.79
C SER A 103 8.99 10.33 13.39
N VAL A 104 9.75 11.41 13.20
CA VAL A 104 9.90 12.09 11.91
C VAL A 104 10.62 11.18 10.91
N ARG A 105 11.68 10.52 11.36
CA ARG A 105 12.44 9.56 10.53
C ARG A 105 11.59 8.36 10.09
N ARG A 106 10.74 7.84 10.98
CA ARG A 106 9.78 6.78 10.65
C ARG A 106 8.77 7.23 9.61
N GLU A 107 8.18 8.42 9.76
CA GLU A 107 7.26 8.97 8.75
C GLU A 107 7.95 9.22 7.41
N ALA A 108 9.23 9.61 7.42
CA ALA A 108 10.02 9.72 6.19
C ALA A 108 10.23 8.35 5.50
N ALA A 109 10.64 7.32 6.24
CA ALA A 109 10.78 5.96 5.71
C ALA A 109 9.46 5.43 5.12
N ARG A 110 8.35 5.60 5.86
CA ARG A 110 7.00 5.21 5.41
C ARG A 110 6.59 5.94 4.13
N SER A 111 6.86 7.24 4.07
CA SER A 111 6.50 8.08 2.92
C SER A 111 7.32 7.77 1.68
N LEU A 112 8.53 7.23 1.85
CA LEU A 112 9.41 6.78 0.77
C LEU A 112 9.01 5.42 0.18
N ALA A 113 8.28 4.57 0.92
CA ALA A 113 7.98 3.19 0.50
C ALA A 113 7.32 3.05 -0.90
N PRO A 114 6.36 3.91 -1.33
CA PRO A 114 5.80 3.84 -2.68
C PRO A 114 6.85 4.07 -3.79
N ALA A 115 7.93 4.79 -3.48
CA ALA A 115 9.05 5.05 -4.37
C ALA A 115 10.18 4.00 -4.24
N GLY A 116 9.96 2.91 -3.50
CA GLY A 116 10.94 1.85 -3.24
C GLY A 116 11.46 1.12 -4.50
N GLY A 117 10.88 1.32 -5.68
CA GLY A 117 11.48 0.85 -6.94
C GLY A 117 12.72 1.63 -7.38
N ARG A 118 12.96 2.83 -6.84
CA ARG A 118 14.06 3.73 -7.23
C ARG A 118 15.34 3.41 -6.47
N TRP A 119 16.46 3.36 -7.17
CA TRP A 119 17.74 2.88 -6.61
C TRP A 119 18.20 3.65 -5.37
N ASN A 120 17.98 4.98 -5.34
CA ASN A 120 18.39 5.86 -4.26
C ASN A 120 17.53 5.65 -3.01
N VAL A 121 16.23 5.45 -3.19
CA VAL A 121 15.29 5.10 -2.12
C VAL A 121 15.61 3.71 -1.57
N GLN A 122 15.84 2.72 -2.44
CA GLN A 122 16.26 1.38 -2.04
C GLN A 122 17.52 1.40 -1.19
N ARG A 123 18.54 2.12 -1.66
CA ARG A 123 19.81 2.24 -0.95
C ARG A 123 19.61 2.88 0.42
N ALA A 124 18.91 4.02 0.50
CA ALA A 124 18.69 4.71 1.77
C ALA A 124 17.89 3.87 2.77
N LEU A 125 16.85 3.17 2.32
CA LEU A 125 16.07 2.27 3.17
C LEU A 125 16.92 1.08 3.64
N LEU A 126 17.76 0.51 2.77
CA LEU A 126 18.64 -0.61 3.12
C LEU A 126 19.76 -0.18 4.10
N ASP A 127 20.36 0.97 3.86
CA ASP A 127 21.37 1.57 4.74
C ASP A 127 20.74 1.84 6.12
N ALA A 128 19.52 2.38 6.14
CA ALA A 128 18.78 2.59 7.39
C ALA A 128 18.44 1.27 8.09
N ALA A 129 17.91 0.28 7.37
CA ALA A 129 17.53 -1.02 7.93
C ALA A 129 18.70 -1.77 8.58
N ARG A 130 19.92 -1.61 8.03
CA ARG A 130 21.14 -2.25 8.55
C ARG A 130 21.85 -1.43 9.62
N GLY A 131 21.87 -0.11 9.48
CA GLY A 131 22.80 0.76 10.20
C GLY A 131 22.20 1.54 11.37
N VAL A 132 20.89 1.80 11.40
CA VAL A 132 20.31 2.60 12.50
C VAL A 132 20.20 1.78 13.78
N ARG A 133 20.32 2.44 14.93
CA ARG A 133 20.22 1.77 16.24
C ARG A 133 18.79 1.51 16.68
N GLU A 134 17.84 2.27 16.15
CA GLU A 134 16.42 2.24 16.53
C GLU A 134 15.71 1.01 15.94
N PRO A 135 15.31 0.01 16.76
CA PRO A 135 14.74 -1.24 16.24
C PRO A 135 13.46 -1.02 15.43
N ALA A 136 12.58 -0.14 15.90
CA ALA A 136 11.33 0.20 15.23
C ALA A 136 11.56 0.83 13.83
N LEU A 137 12.60 1.67 13.68
CA LEU A 137 12.94 2.25 12.38
C LEU A 137 13.55 1.18 11.46
N LYS A 138 14.39 0.27 11.98
CA LYS A 138 14.93 -0.85 11.20
C LYS A 138 13.83 -1.73 10.63
N ALA A 139 12.91 -2.17 11.49
CA ALA A 139 11.77 -2.98 11.09
C ALA A 139 10.91 -2.27 10.03
N LEU A 140 10.62 -0.98 10.22
CA LEU A 140 9.87 -0.20 9.24
C LEU A 140 10.62 -0.07 7.91
N CYS A 141 11.94 0.13 7.92
CA CYS A 141 12.73 0.21 6.69
C CYS A 141 12.77 -1.13 5.94
N TRP A 142 12.83 -2.26 6.65
CA TRP A 142 12.67 -3.58 6.04
C TRP A 142 11.28 -3.72 5.39
N LYS A 143 10.21 -3.32 6.07
CA LYS A 143 8.87 -3.32 5.48
C LYS A 143 8.76 -2.36 4.28
N ALA A 144 9.34 -1.17 4.34
CA ALA A 144 9.35 -0.20 3.24
C ALA A 144 9.99 -0.73 1.94
N LEU A 145 10.81 -1.79 2.03
CA LEU A 145 11.39 -2.49 0.89
C LEU A 145 10.43 -3.52 0.24
N TYR A 146 9.18 -3.65 0.68
CA TYR A 146 8.18 -4.59 0.14
C TYR A 146 8.04 -4.52 -1.38
N LEU A 147 7.74 -3.34 -1.94
CA LEU A 147 7.63 -3.19 -3.41
C LEU A 147 8.99 -3.36 -4.11
N ALA A 148 10.09 -3.01 -3.43
CA ALA A 148 11.44 -3.14 -3.97
C ALA A 148 11.88 -4.61 -4.11
N GLY A 149 11.50 -5.46 -3.15
CA GLY A 149 11.83 -6.88 -3.15
C GLY A 149 11.21 -7.64 -4.33
N GLN A 150 10.01 -7.22 -4.77
CA GLN A 150 9.31 -7.82 -5.89
C GLN A 150 10.11 -7.72 -7.19
N ALA A 151 10.72 -6.55 -7.46
CA ALA A 151 11.44 -6.27 -8.69
C ALA A 151 12.96 -6.53 -8.60
N GLY A 152 13.57 -6.34 -7.42
CA GLY A 152 15.02 -6.30 -7.26
C GLY A 152 15.60 -7.56 -6.62
N PHE A 153 16.43 -8.31 -7.37
CA PHE A 153 17.15 -9.48 -6.84
C PHE A 153 18.03 -9.15 -5.63
N SER A 154 18.75 -8.02 -5.67
CA SER A 154 19.63 -7.59 -4.56
C SER A 154 18.85 -7.29 -3.27
N ILE A 155 17.68 -6.65 -3.40
CA ILE A 155 16.81 -6.35 -2.26
C ILE A 155 16.20 -7.62 -1.70
N ARG A 156 15.68 -8.50 -2.57
CA ARG A 156 15.16 -9.80 -2.14
C ARG A 156 16.21 -10.63 -1.42
N ARG A 157 17.46 -10.64 -1.90
CA ARG A 157 18.58 -11.29 -1.20
C ARG A 157 18.82 -10.69 0.19
N ALA A 158 18.84 -9.36 0.29
CA ALA A 158 18.99 -8.70 1.59
C ALA A 158 17.85 -9.01 2.57
N LEU A 159 16.61 -9.13 2.07
CA LEU A 159 15.46 -9.54 2.87
C LEU A 159 15.57 -11.01 3.31
N LEU A 160 16.06 -11.90 2.45
CA LEU A 160 16.33 -13.30 2.81
C LEU A 160 17.41 -13.39 3.90
N ASP A 161 18.51 -12.63 3.77
CA ASP A 161 19.56 -12.59 4.79
C ASP A 161 19.03 -12.08 6.14
N ALA A 162 18.17 -11.06 6.11
CA ALA A 162 17.52 -10.50 7.30
C ALA A 162 16.51 -11.47 7.93
N LEU A 163 15.76 -12.23 7.13
CA LEU A 163 14.84 -13.28 7.59
C LEU A 163 15.58 -14.44 8.29
N ASP A 164 16.75 -14.80 7.78
CA ASP A 164 17.54 -15.92 8.30
C ASP A 164 18.24 -15.57 9.62
N SER A 165 18.92 -14.43 9.66
CA SER A 165 19.90 -14.12 10.70
C SER A 165 19.63 -12.86 11.52
N GLY A 166 18.58 -12.10 11.18
CA GLY A 166 18.25 -10.86 11.86
C GLY A 166 17.72 -11.05 13.30
N PRO A 167 17.64 -9.98 14.10
CA PRO A 167 16.84 -9.95 15.31
C PRO A 167 15.36 -10.30 15.03
N ALA A 168 14.62 -10.79 16.03
CA ALA A 168 13.26 -11.30 15.85
C ALA A 168 12.31 -10.31 15.13
N GLU A 169 12.35 -9.02 15.50
CA GLU A 169 11.54 -7.98 14.85
C GLU A 169 11.95 -7.73 13.40
N GLU A 170 13.25 -7.74 13.11
CA GLU A 170 13.77 -7.56 11.75
C GLU A 170 13.43 -8.76 10.86
N ARG A 171 13.50 -9.98 11.41
CA ARG A 171 13.07 -11.21 10.72
C ARG A 171 11.60 -11.15 10.34
N ALA A 172 10.73 -10.72 11.26
CA ALA A 172 9.30 -10.58 10.99
C ALA A 172 9.03 -9.51 9.93
N ALA A 173 9.70 -8.35 10.03
CA ALA A 173 9.61 -7.31 9.02
C ALA A 173 10.12 -7.75 7.63
N ALA A 174 11.16 -8.58 7.60
CA ALA A 174 11.68 -9.15 6.36
C ALA A 174 10.71 -10.18 5.77
N ALA A 175 10.10 -11.05 6.60
CA ALA A 175 9.05 -11.97 6.16
C ALA A 175 7.88 -11.20 5.53
N TRP A 176 7.40 -10.15 6.21
CA TRP A 176 6.36 -9.25 5.73
C TRP A 176 6.70 -8.66 4.35
N ALA A 177 7.92 -8.11 4.20
CA ALA A 177 8.38 -7.52 2.95
C ALA A 177 8.50 -8.56 1.81
N LEU A 178 8.93 -9.79 2.13
CA LEU A 178 9.01 -10.89 1.18
C LEU A 178 7.65 -11.35 0.66
N GLY A 179 6.54 -11.01 1.33
CA GLY A 179 5.18 -11.28 0.86
C GLY A 179 4.92 -10.77 -0.56
N ALA A 180 5.45 -9.59 -0.92
CA ALA A 180 5.38 -9.03 -2.28
C ALA A 180 6.05 -9.90 -3.35
N SER A 181 7.02 -10.70 -2.90
CA SER A 181 7.89 -11.55 -3.72
C SER A 181 7.59 -13.03 -3.52
N SER A 182 6.47 -13.39 -2.87
CA SER A 182 6.13 -14.78 -2.57
C SER A 182 5.94 -15.67 -3.82
N ALA A 183 5.80 -15.07 -5.02
CA ALA A 183 5.85 -15.81 -6.28
C ALA A 183 7.27 -16.28 -6.67
N ASP A 184 8.33 -15.63 -6.18
CA ASP A 184 9.72 -16.07 -6.34
C ASP A 184 9.97 -17.34 -5.51
N SER A 185 10.63 -18.34 -6.10
CA SER A 185 10.81 -19.66 -5.47
C SER A 185 11.68 -19.61 -4.21
N GLN A 186 12.70 -18.75 -4.17
CA GLN A 186 13.59 -18.63 -3.01
C GLN A 186 12.87 -17.95 -1.86
N ALA A 187 12.20 -16.83 -2.14
CA ALA A 187 11.37 -16.13 -1.14
C ALA A 187 10.29 -17.05 -0.56
N ARG A 188 9.54 -17.75 -1.42
CA ARG A 188 8.50 -18.67 -0.99
C ARG A 188 9.02 -19.82 -0.16
N THR A 189 10.13 -20.43 -0.58
CA THR A 189 10.76 -21.54 0.16
C THR A 189 11.18 -21.10 1.56
N ALA A 190 11.79 -19.90 1.67
CA ALA A 190 12.20 -19.35 2.96
C ALA A 190 11.00 -19.03 3.86
N LEU A 191 9.91 -18.47 3.31
CA LEU A 191 8.68 -18.21 4.05
C LEU A 191 8.02 -19.52 4.53
N ILE A 192 7.96 -20.55 3.67
CA ILE A 192 7.44 -21.88 4.05
C ILE A 192 8.28 -22.50 5.18
N ALA A 193 9.60 -22.47 5.05
CA ALA A 193 10.51 -23.00 6.07
C ALA A 193 10.31 -22.27 7.41
N THR A 194 10.22 -20.95 7.38
CA THR A 194 10.01 -20.10 8.57
C THR A 194 8.66 -20.38 9.24
N ALA A 195 7.57 -20.49 8.47
CA ALA A 195 6.25 -20.77 9.04
C ALA A 195 6.19 -22.16 9.73
N LYS A 196 6.90 -23.15 9.17
CA LYS A 196 6.96 -24.52 9.67
C LYS A 196 7.97 -24.72 10.81
N ASP A 197 8.92 -23.81 11.01
CA ASP A 197 9.93 -23.90 12.06
C ASP A 197 9.30 -23.75 13.46
N ARG A 198 9.20 -24.84 14.20
CA ARG A 198 8.64 -24.83 15.57
C ARG A 198 9.55 -24.16 16.60
N GLY A 199 10.82 -23.95 16.30
CA GLY A 199 11.77 -23.21 17.15
C GLY A 199 11.71 -21.70 16.93
N ALA A 200 11.13 -21.23 15.82
CA ALA A 200 10.98 -19.81 15.54
C ALA A 200 9.92 -19.16 16.47
N PRO A 201 10.10 -17.87 16.83
CA PRO A 201 9.09 -17.12 17.58
C PRO A 201 7.74 -17.12 16.87
N GLU A 202 6.65 -17.26 17.63
CA GLU A 202 5.29 -17.27 17.07
C GLU A 202 4.99 -16.08 16.14
N PRO A 203 5.30 -14.82 16.48
CA PRO A 203 5.01 -13.69 15.59
C PRO A 203 5.68 -13.81 14.22
N LEU A 204 6.91 -14.35 14.17
CA LEU A 204 7.63 -14.56 12.92
C LEU A 204 6.96 -15.65 12.07
N ARG A 205 6.52 -16.74 12.70
CA ARG A 205 5.83 -17.83 12.02
C ARG A 205 4.48 -17.39 11.44
N LEU A 206 3.73 -16.60 12.21
CA LEU A 206 2.46 -16.01 11.77
C LEU A 206 2.66 -15.10 10.57
N GLU A 207 3.66 -14.22 10.64
CA GLU A 207 3.98 -13.28 9.56
C GLU A 207 4.40 -14.01 8.28
N ALA A 208 5.21 -15.06 8.41
CA ALA A 208 5.61 -15.90 7.29
C ALA A 208 4.40 -16.61 6.64
N ALA A 209 3.47 -17.11 7.45
CA ALA A 209 2.23 -17.73 6.96
C ALA A 209 1.31 -16.72 6.26
N ARG A 210 1.15 -15.51 6.82
CA ARG A 210 0.38 -14.42 6.19
C ARG A 210 0.97 -14.03 4.83
N SER A 211 2.29 -13.89 4.79
CA SER A 211 3.03 -13.50 3.58
C SER A 211 2.94 -14.54 2.44
N LEU A 212 2.54 -15.78 2.73
CA LEU A 212 2.29 -16.81 1.71
C LEU A 212 0.93 -16.69 1.03
N ALA A 213 -0.02 -15.90 1.57
CA ALA A 213 -1.37 -15.78 1.00
C ALA A 213 -1.36 -15.27 -0.45
N GLY A 214 -0.42 -14.37 -0.79
CA GLY A 214 -0.23 -13.88 -2.17
C GLY A 214 0.26 -14.94 -3.16
N ALA A 215 0.76 -16.07 -2.68
CA ALA A 215 1.28 -17.18 -3.46
C ALA A 215 0.44 -18.46 -3.34
N VAL A 216 -0.75 -18.42 -2.71
CA VAL A 216 -1.57 -19.61 -2.43
C VAL A 216 -2.09 -20.33 -3.68
N SER A 217 -2.04 -19.69 -4.85
CA SER A 217 -2.31 -20.35 -6.13
C SER A 217 -1.20 -21.32 -6.55
N LEU A 218 0.01 -21.15 -6.01
CA LEU A 218 1.15 -22.05 -6.22
C LEU A 218 1.05 -23.26 -5.29
N TRP A 219 1.33 -24.43 -5.85
CA TRP A 219 1.05 -25.71 -5.18
C TRP A 219 1.82 -25.90 -3.86
N ASP A 220 3.05 -25.43 -3.77
CA ASP A 220 3.95 -25.57 -2.62
C ASP A 220 3.54 -24.65 -1.45
N ALA A 221 3.16 -23.40 -1.73
CA ALA A 221 2.57 -22.51 -0.73
C ALA A 221 1.21 -23.05 -0.26
N ARG A 222 0.35 -23.48 -1.19
CA ARG A 222 -0.96 -24.06 -0.87
C ARG A 222 -0.83 -25.28 0.03
N ASP A 223 0.03 -26.24 -0.34
CA ASP A 223 0.27 -27.46 0.43
C ASP A 223 0.84 -27.14 1.83
N ALA A 224 1.76 -26.18 1.92
CA ALA A 224 2.27 -25.72 3.21
C ALA A 224 1.18 -25.13 4.11
N LEU A 225 0.30 -24.28 3.58
CA LEU A 225 -0.80 -23.68 4.33
C LEU A 225 -1.85 -24.74 4.73
N VAL A 226 -2.17 -25.69 3.85
CA VAL A 226 -3.03 -26.83 4.17
C VAL A 226 -2.44 -27.67 5.32
N ALA A 227 -1.14 -27.97 5.26
CA ALA A 227 -0.45 -28.73 6.30
C ALA A 227 -0.48 -27.98 7.64
N LEU A 228 -0.24 -26.67 7.65
CA LEU A 228 -0.31 -25.83 8.85
C LEU A 228 -1.72 -25.77 9.44
N ALA A 229 -2.76 -25.60 8.63
CA ALA A 229 -4.15 -25.55 9.10
C ALA A 229 -4.59 -26.86 9.78
N LYS A 230 -4.12 -28.00 9.25
CA LYS A 230 -4.46 -29.35 9.75
C LYS A 230 -3.60 -29.81 10.93
N ASP A 231 -2.45 -29.20 11.17
CA ASP A 231 -1.53 -29.62 12.22
C ASP A 231 -2.07 -29.29 13.61
N ALA A 232 -2.74 -30.25 14.25
CA ALA A 232 -3.26 -30.11 15.61
C ALA A 232 -2.17 -29.85 16.68
N ARG A 233 -0.88 -30.04 16.36
CA ARG A 233 0.25 -29.71 17.25
C ARG A 233 0.76 -28.29 17.06
N SER A 234 0.29 -27.57 16.05
CA SER A 234 0.62 -26.17 15.82
C SER A 234 -0.29 -25.25 16.64
N LEU A 235 0.19 -24.03 16.86
CA LEU A 235 -0.53 -22.99 17.60
C LEU A 235 -1.87 -22.68 16.92
N GLU A 236 -2.94 -22.55 17.71
CA GLU A 236 -4.28 -22.30 17.18
C GLU A 236 -4.33 -21.04 16.30
N THR A 237 -3.60 -19.99 16.70
CA THR A 237 -3.41 -18.74 15.94
C THR A 237 -2.83 -19.03 14.55
N LEU A 238 -1.74 -19.80 14.48
CA LEU A 238 -1.09 -20.15 13.20
C LEU A 238 -1.98 -21.02 12.32
N ARG A 239 -2.70 -21.99 12.92
CA ARG A 239 -3.66 -22.82 12.19
C ARG A 239 -4.81 -21.99 11.61
N ALA A 240 -5.33 -21.04 12.39
CA ALA A 240 -6.38 -20.13 11.97
C ALA A 240 -5.90 -19.21 10.84
N GLU A 241 -4.69 -18.64 10.94
CA GLU A 241 -4.10 -17.82 9.89
C GLU A 241 -3.89 -18.61 8.59
N ALA A 242 -3.38 -19.83 8.69
CA ALA A 242 -3.20 -20.70 7.53
C ALA A 242 -4.55 -21.06 6.87
N ALA A 243 -5.59 -21.36 7.67
CA ALA A 243 -6.93 -21.59 7.16
C ALA A 243 -7.50 -20.33 6.47
N LEU A 244 -7.25 -19.14 7.03
CA LEU A 244 -7.71 -17.89 6.46
C LEU A 244 -7.00 -17.57 5.13
N ALA A 245 -5.70 -17.82 5.04
CA ALA A 245 -4.90 -17.58 3.83
C ALA A 245 -5.33 -18.45 2.63
N LEU A 246 -6.00 -19.58 2.88
CA LEU A 246 -6.54 -20.46 1.84
C LEU A 246 -7.73 -19.85 1.07
N VAL A 247 -8.23 -18.67 1.45
CA VAL A 247 -9.26 -17.92 0.70
C VAL A 247 -8.88 -17.69 -0.77
N GLY A 248 -7.59 -17.58 -1.09
CA GLY A 248 -7.13 -17.44 -2.48
C GLY A 248 -7.15 -18.73 -3.31
N ALA A 249 -7.51 -19.87 -2.71
CA ALA A 249 -7.54 -21.18 -3.35
C ALA A 249 -8.92 -21.86 -3.31
N LEU A 250 -10.01 -21.10 -3.13
CA LEU A 250 -11.38 -21.65 -3.13
C LEU A 250 -11.80 -22.32 -4.45
N GLY A 251 -11.11 -22.05 -5.56
CA GLY A 251 -11.31 -22.77 -6.81
C GLY A 251 -10.81 -24.22 -6.80
N ASP A 252 -10.03 -24.61 -5.78
CA ASP A 252 -9.58 -25.98 -5.55
C ASP A 252 -10.58 -26.69 -4.62
N TRP A 253 -11.28 -27.70 -5.15
CA TRP A 253 -12.29 -28.47 -4.42
C TRP A 253 -11.74 -29.09 -3.13
N SER A 254 -10.45 -29.47 -3.12
CA SER A 254 -9.82 -30.10 -1.95
C SER A 254 -9.60 -29.09 -0.82
N VAL A 255 -9.27 -27.85 -1.17
CA VAL A 255 -9.16 -26.74 -0.22
C VAL A 255 -10.54 -26.35 0.30
N GLN A 256 -11.53 -26.25 -0.57
CA GLN A 256 -12.90 -25.94 -0.16
C GLN A 256 -13.43 -27.00 0.82
N ALA A 257 -13.28 -28.29 0.49
CA ALA A 257 -13.72 -29.39 1.36
C ALA A 257 -13.00 -29.36 2.73
N LEU A 258 -11.71 -29.03 2.75
CA LEU A 258 -10.95 -28.85 3.99
C LEU A 258 -11.53 -27.70 4.82
N LEU A 259 -11.76 -26.53 4.23
CA LEU A 259 -12.29 -25.37 4.95
C LEU A 259 -13.69 -25.64 5.51
N GLU A 260 -14.55 -26.31 4.75
CA GLU A 260 -15.87 -26.74 5.23
C GLU A 260 -15.77 -27.70 6.43
N GLU A 261 -14.82 -28.64 6.40
CA GLU A 261 -14.58 -29.56 7.51
C GLU A 261 -14.06 -28.82 8.75
N LEU A 262 -13.06 -27.94 8.58
CA LEU A 262 -12.54 -27.11 9.66
C LEU A 262 -13.64 -26.24 10.27
N ALA A 263 -14.46 -25.57 9.45
CA ALA A 263 -15.56 -24.73 9.92
C ALA A 263 -16.60 -25.51 10.77
N ARG A 264 -16.89 -26.75 10.38
CA ARG A 264 -17.89 -27.60 11.05
C ARG A 264 -17.37 -28.31 12.28
N ARG A 265 -16.12 -28.79 12.27
CA ARG A 265 -15.64 -29.83 13.20
C ARG A 265 -14.33 -29.52 13.90
N ASP A 266 -13.61 -28.44 13.57
CA ASP A 266 -12.37 -28.14 14.29
C ASP A 266 -12.65 -27.86 15.78
N ALA A 267 -11.77 -28.33 16.65
CA ALA A 267 -11.89 -28.10 18.09
C ALA A 267 -11.70 -26.62 18.47
N SER A 268 -10.86 -25.89 17.73
CA SER A 268 -10.58 -24.48 18.00
C SER A 268 -11.63 -23.58 17.36
N LEU A 269 -12.28 -22.76 18.19
CA LEU A 269 -13.23 -21.74 17.71
C LEU A 269 -12.57 -20.76 16.73
N ALA A 270 -11.29 -20.40 16.97
CA ALA A 270 -10.55 -19.49 16.10
C ALA A 270 -10.36 -20.08 14.70
N VAL A 271 -10.01 -21.37 14.60
CA VAL A 271 -9.87 -22.07 13.32
C VAL A 271 -11.22 -22.18 12.61
N ARG A 272 -12.30 -22.50 13.33
CA ARG A 272 -13.65 -22.54 12.76
C ARG A 272 -14.07 -21.19 12.17
N GLN A 273 -13.83 -20.11 12.90
CA GLN A 273 -14.15 -18.75 12.46
C GLN A 273 -13.31 -18.36 11.25
N ALA A 274 -12.01 -18.63 11.27
CA ALA A 274 -11.12 -18.36 10.14
C ALA A 274 -11.56 -19.12 8.88
N ALA A 275 -11.87 -20.41 8.99
CA ALA A 275 -12.35 -21.21 7.87
C ALA A 275 -13.70 -20.70 7.32
N THR A 276 -14.63 -20.31 8.20
CA THR A 276 -15.91 -19.70 7.80
C THR A 276 -15.69 -18.37 7.06
N ARG A 277 -14.78 -17.53 7.55
CA ARG A 277 -14.42 -16.27 6.88
C ARG A 277 -13.75 -16.52 5.53
N ALA A 278 -12.86 -17.50 5.43
CA ALA A 278 -12.22 -17.89 4.18
C ALA A 278 -13.25 -18.37 3.14
N LEU A 279 -14.23 -19.19 3.54
CA LEU A 279 -15.33 -19.63 2.66
C LEU A 279 -16.21 -18.47 2.15
N GLY A 280 -16.24 -17.35 2.88
CA GLY A 280 -16.91 -16.12 2.44
C GLY A 280 -16.21 -15.40 1.28
N GLY A 281 -14.99 -15.82 0.90
CA GLY A 281 -14.22 -15.24 -0.19
C GLY A 281 -13.43 -13.99 0.21
N TRP A 282 -12.77 -13.38 -0.78
CA TRP A 282 -11.93 -12.21 -0.58
C TRP A 282 -12.75 -10.98 -0.17
N THR A 283 -12.31 -10.32 0.90
CA THR A 283 -12.75 -8.97 1.28
C THR A 283 -11.56 -8.02 1.28
N LEU A 284 -11.83 -6.71 1.29
CA LEU A 284 -10.79 -5.70 1.44
C LEU A 284 -10.04 -5.88 2.78
N GLU A 285 -10.75 -6.20 3.86
CA GLU A 285 -10.15 -6.49 5.17
C GLU A 285 -9.14 -7.64 5.09
N LEU A 286 -9.49 -8.74 4.41
CA LEU A 286 -8.57 -9.87 4.24
C LEU A 286 -7.38 -9.53 3.35
N ALA A 287 -7.59 -8.77 2.28
CA ALA A 287 -6.48 -8.34 1.43
C ALA A 287 -5.47 -7.48 2.21
N LEU A 288 -5.96 -6.60 3.07
CA LEU A 288 -5.14 -5.75 3.93
C LEU A 288 -4.44 -6.54 5.04
N HIS A 289 -5.15 -7.50 5.65
CA HIS A 289 -4.61 -8.42 6.66
C HIS A 289 -3.43 -9.25 6.12
N PHE A 290 -3.49 -9.67 4.87
CA PHE A 290 -2.41 -10.40 4.19
C PHE A 290 -1.44 -9.51 3.41
N HIS A 291 -1.48 -8.20 3.64
CA HIS A 291 -0.54 -7.23 3.08
C HIS A 291 -0.52 -7.21 1.54
N LEU A 292 -1.60 -7.64 0.89
CA LEU A 292 -1.69 -7.68 -0.56
C LEU A 292 -1.63 -6.25 -1.11
N SER A 293 -0.89 -6.07 -2.21
CA SER A 293 -0.75 -4.76 -2.87
C SER A 293 -1.91 -4.42 -3.80
N GLN A 294 -2.91 -5.29 -3.91
CA GLN A 294 -4.02 -5.11 -4.84
C GLN A 294 -5.25 -5.93 -4.41
N HIS A 295 -6.44 -5.33 -4.57
CA HIS A 295 -7.73 -6.00 -4.36
C HIS A 295 -8.79 -5.38 -5.28
N GLY A 296 -9.53 -6.21 -6.02
CA GLY A 296 -10.58 -5.74 -6.94
C GLY A 296 -10.07 -4.74 -8.00
N GLY A 297 -8.83 -4.90 -8.46
CA GLY A 297 -8.18 -4.00 -9.43
C GLY A 297 -7.71 -2.66 -8.84
N ARG A 298 -7.87 -2.44 -7.53
CA ARG A 298 -7.37 -1.23 -6.85
C ARG A 298 -6.02 -1.51 -6.20
N PRO A 299 -5.01 -0.64 -6.37
CA PRO A 299 -3.77 -0.74 -5.63
C PRO A 299 -4.04 -0.47 -4.15
N LEU A 300 -3.37 -1.25 -3.30
CA LEU A 300 -3.35 -1.09 -1.86
C LEU A 300 -1.93 -0.72 -1.45
N ASP A 301 -1.82 0.09 -0.41
CA ASP A 301 -0.57 0.43 0.23
C ASP A 301 -0.47 -0.35 1.54
N PRO A 302 0.28 -1.47 1.58
CA PRO A 302 0.29 -2.33 2.75
C PRO A 302 0.91 -1.64 3.99
N LEU A 303 1.65 -0.54 3.80
CA LEU A 303 2.19 0.29 4.89
C LEU A 303 1.30 1.46 5.28
N ALA A 304 0.15 1.68 4.64
CA ALA A 304 -0.78 2.73 5.07
C ALA A 304 -1.53 2.37 6.36
N LEU A 305 -1.53 1.09 6.75
CA LEU A 305 -2.34 0.54 7.84
C LEU A 305 -1.58 0.25 9.14
N GLU A 306 -0.25 0.40 9.12
CA GLU A 306 0.60 0.35 10.32
C GLU A 306 0.91 1.75 10.84
#